data_AF-D4CVC9-F1
#
_entry.id   AF-D4CVC9-F1
#
_cell.length_a   1.000
_cell.length_b   1.000
_cell.length_c   1.000
_cell.angle_alpha   90.00
_cell.angle_beta   90.00
_cell.angle_gamma   90.00
#
_symmetry.space_group_name_H-M   'P 1'
#
loop_
_entity.id
_entity.type
_entity.pdbx_description
1 polymer ?
#
loop_
_entity_poly.entity_id
_entity_poly.type
_entity_poly.pdbx_seq_one_letter_code
_entity_poly.pdbx_strand_id
1 'polypeptide(L)'
;MKIKIKLESLENILNLSNSFCTIPIIMDKSMMFGAYGVDLNMSEYIWYQLPEECKNKIYNYKEHTIKAMIITLTNISAYSVSLSEHEKFKEPITMEEFYEDFSENKKVERFLCECDFPYSNMSVYFQNLGEIYAEFELEDWVSYEKEAKEEWRLKERERRKIREIYKVEPEIIEEKVIKQTLLEKINEEKPEFASLIEKIFKAEKLSKKDFKIIFLIYPLILRYLDLEFLIKFTKSAEELKIEIPENIKYDIGYQLVNMETEIKTEKEENLIKEIRDKLKLKKVLKKAYED
;
A
#
# COMPACT_ATOMS: atom_id res chain seq x y z
N MET A 1 -3.82 -7.75 -22.06
CA MET A 1 -3.26 -9.12 -21.98
C MET A 1 -2.15 -9.08 -20.98
N LYS A 2 -2.27 -9.87 -19.91
CA LYS A 2 -1.27 -9.93 -18.84
C LYS A 2 -0.04 -10.68 -19.31
N ILE A 3 1.11 -10.10 -19.05
CA ILE A 3 2.42 -10.65 -19.33
C ILE A 3 3.11 -10.81 -17.98
N LYS A 4 3.67 -11.99 -17.75
CA LYS A 4 4.49 -12.29 -16.58
C LYS A 4 5.83 -12.81 -17.08
N ILE A 5 6.90 -12.13 -16.72
CA ILE A 5 8.27 -12.53 -17.05
C ILE A 5 9.04 -12.80 -15.77
N LYS A 6 9.82 -13.87 -15.77
CA LYS A 6 10.82 -14.15 -14.75
C LYS A 6 12.08 -13.37 -15.08
N LEU A 7 12.68 -12.76 -14.07
CA LEU A 7 13.91 -11.98 -14.19
C LEU A 7 15.07 -12.69 -13.49
N GLU A 8 16.27 -12.55 -14.04
CA GLU A 8 17.50 -13.07 -13.42
C GLU A 8 18.05 -12.11 -12.33
N SER A 9 17.83 -10.80 -12.51
CA SER A 9 18.16 -9.75 -11.55
C SER A 9 17.31 -8.51 -11.83
N LEU A 10 17.21 -7.59 -10.87
CA LEU A 10 16.57 -6.29 -11.13
C LEU A 10 17.55 -5.32 -11.77
N GLU A 11 18.75 -5.18 -11.19
CA GLU A 11 19.71 -4.12 -11.49
C GLU A 11 20.10 -4.02 -12.99
N ASN A 12 20.20 -5.15 -13.68
CA ASN A 12 20.65 -5.20 -15.08
C ASN A 12 19.50 -5.20 -16.10
N ILE A 13 18.30 -5.56 -15.63
CA ILE A 13 17.14 -5.78 -16.49
C ILE A 13 16.18 -4.59 -16.44
N LEU A 14 15.97 -4.00 -15.26
CA LEU A 14 15.04 -2.91 -15.05
C LEU A 14 15.78 -1.65 -14.62
N ASN A 15 15.65 -0.58 -15.40
CA ASN A 15 16.16 0.73 -15.00
C ASN A 15 15.15 1.41 -14.05
N LEU A 16 15.25 1.07 -12.77
CA LEU A 16 14.39 1.64 -11.72
C LEU A 16 14.82 3.04 -11.27
N SER A 17 16.05 3.45 -11.54
CA SER A 17 16.61 4.76 -11.15
C SER A 17 15.84 5.96 -11.70
N ASN A 18 15.22 5.79 -12.86
CA ASN A 18 14.38 6.81 -13.50
C ASN A 18 12.88 6.51 -13.41
N SER A 19 12.49 5.60 -12.52
CA SER A 19 11.11 5.16 -12.34
C SER A 19 10.50 5.71 -11.04
N PHE A 20 9.19 5.63 -10.95
CA PHE A 20 8.47 5.79 -9.69
C PHE A 20 8.10 4.41 -9.15
N CYS A 21 8.36 4.13 -7.88
CA CYS A 21 7.99 2.87 -7.23
C CYS A 21 7.09 3.12 -6.02
N THR A 22 6.15 2.21 -5.78
CA THR A 22 5.41 2.20 -4.51
C THR A 22 6.32 1.72 -3.38
N ILE A 23 6.00 2.07 -2.13
CA ILE A 23 6.64 1.40 -0.98
C ILE A 23 6.41 -0.11 -1.11
N PRO A 24 7.46 -0.95 -0.97
CA PRO A 24 7.30 -2.39 -1.04
C PRO A 24 6.41 -2.93 0.09
N ILE A 25 5.52 -3.85 -0.27
CA ILE A 25 4.77 -4.68 0.68
C ILE A 25 5.58 -5.93 0.92
N ILE A 26 5.88 -6.23 2.18
CA ILE A 26 6.71 -7.36 2.59
C ILE A 26 5.89 -8.28 3.49
N MET A 27 5.82 -9.55 3.12
CA MET A 27 5.07 -10.58 3.85
C MET A 27 5.64 -11.95 3.52
N ASP A 28 5.82 -12.82 4.53
CA ASP A 28 6.30 -14.20 4.37
C ASP A 28 7.55 -14.33 3.48
N LYS A 29 8.60 -13.55 3.78
CA LYS A 29 9.83 -13.49 2.97
C LYS A 29 9.57 -13.23 1.48
N SER A 30 8.50 -12.49 1.14
CA SER A 30 8.21 -12.04 -0.21
C SER A 30 8.08 -10.53 -0.22
N MET A 31 8.59 -9.88 -1.27
CA MET A 31 8.51 -8.43 -1.45
C MET A 31 7.80 -8.12 -2.76
N MET A 32 6.81 -7.24 -2.72
CA MET A 32 6.07 -6.81 -3.91
C MET A 32 5.95 -5.29 -3.98
N PHE A 33 6.18 -4.70 -5.15
CA PHE A 33 6.03 -3.26 -5.36
C PHE A 33 5.58 -2.95 -6.80
N GLY A 34 4.82 -1.87 -6.95
CA GLY A 34 4.51 -1.31 -8.26
C GLY A 34 5.65 -0.41 -8.75
N ALA A 35 5.95 -0.46 -10.03
CA ALA A 35 6.94 0.39 -10.68
C ALA A 35 6.38 1.01 -11.96
N TYR A 36 6.65 2.30 -12.18
CA TYR A 36 6.05 3.10 -13.24
C TYR A 36 7.11 3.79 -14.11
N GLY A 37 6.93 3.74 -15.43
CA GLY A 37 7.85 4.34 -16.39
C GLY A 37 9.23 3.65 -16.45
N VAL A 38 9.25 2.34 -16.23
CA VAL A 38 10.46 1.52 -16.12
C VAL A 38 10.99 1.18 -17.50
N ASP A 39 12.28 1.40 -17.75
CA ASP A 39 12.91 0.86 -18.95
C ASP A 39 13.28 -0.60 -18.74
N LEU A 40 12.80 -1.43 -19.65
CA LEU A 40 13.11 -2.85 -19.71
C LEU A 40 14.27 -3.07 -20.69
N ASN A 41 15.41 -3.51 -20.18
CA ASN A 41 16.50 -3.97 -21.00
C ASN A 41 16.15 -5.37 -21.54
N MET A 42 15.89 -5.45 -22.84
CA MET A 42 15.49 -6.69 -23.49
C MET A 42 16.69 -7.65 -23.59
N SER A 43 16.63 -8.77 -22.89
CA SER A 43 17.55 -9.90 -23.07
C SER A 43 16.89 -11.01 -23.89
N GLU A 44 17.69 -11.91 -24.46
CA GLU A 44 17.17 -13.11 -25.13
C GLU A 44 16.27 -13.93 -24.20
N TYR A 45 16.66 -14.04 -22.92
CA TYR A 45 15.89 -14.74 -21.89
C TYR A 45 14.49 -14.14 -21.69
N ILE A 46 14.37 -12.81 -21.73
CA ILE A 46 13.07 -12.14 -21.64
C ILE A 46 12.31 -12.31 -22.94
N TRP A 47 12.97 -12.14 -24.09
CA TRP A 47 12.35 -12.26 -25.41
C TRP A 47 11.62 -13.59 -25.61
N TYR A 48 12.23 -14.71 -25.21
CA TYR A 48 11.61 -16.04 -25.35
C TYR A 48 10.42 -16.28 -24.41
N GLN A 49 10.27 -15.50 -23.34
CA GLN A 49 9.10 -15.58 -22.45
C GLN A 49 7.90 -14.79 -22.98
N LEU A 50 8.11 -13.90 -23.95
CA LEU A 50 7.04 -13.03 -24.44
C LEU A 50 6.14 -13.75 -25.46
N PRO A 51 4.82 -13.56 -25.40
CA PRO A 51 3.89 -13.98 -26.45
C PRO A 51 4.23 -13.34 -27.81
N GLU A 52 3.92 -14.03 -28.91
CA GLU A 52 4.16 -13.52 -30.27
C GLU A 52 3.45 -12.18 -30.55
N GLU A 53 2.23 -12.00 -30.02
CA GLU A 53 1.51 -10.72 -30.11
C GLU A 53 2.30 -9.56 -29.46
N CYS A 54 3.04 -9.84 -28.39
CA CYS A 54 3.91 -8.85 -27.75
C CYS A 54 5.12 -8.55 -28.64
N LYS A 55 5.82 -9.59 -29.10
CA LYS A 55 7.02 -9.44 -29.95
C LYS A 55 6.74 -8.59 -31.18
N ASN A 56 5.58 -8.76 -31.82
CA ASN A 56 5.16 -7.97 -32.97
C ASN A 56 4.98 -6.48 -32.66
N LYS A 57 4.50 -6.12 -31.46
CA LYS A 57 4.47 -4.72 -31.01
C LYS A 57 5.86 -4.19 -30.73
N ILE A 58 6.72 -4.99 -30.09
CA ILE A 58 8.06 -4.59 -29.62
C ILE A 58 9.01 -4.32 -30.78
N TYR A 59 8.96 -5.15 -31.84
CA TYR A 59 9.85 -5.05 -33.00
C TYR A 59 9.85 -3.65 -33.66
N ASN A 60 8.76 -2.88 -33.47
CA ASN A 60 8.60 -1.55 -34.04
C ASN A 60 9.19 -0.42 -33.18
N TYR A 61 9.68 -0.72 -31.97
CA TYR A 61 10.13 0.30 -31.02
C TYR A 61 11.63 0.18 -30.72
N LYS A 62 12.33 1.32 -30.67
CA LYS A 62 13.76 1.39 -30.32
C LYS A 62 14.01 1.37 -28.81
N GLU A 63 13.05 1.87 -28.03
CA GLU A 63 13.08 1.89 -26.57
C GLU A 63 11.90 1.09 -26.03
N HIS A 64 12.09 0.48 -24.86
CA HIS A 64 11.18 -0.51 -24.29
C HIS A 64 10.77 -0.07 -22.89
N THR A 65 9.95 0.98 -22.82
CA THR A 65 9.44 1.49 -21.54
C THR A 65 8.12 0.83 -21.22
N ILE A 66 8.00 0.33 -19.99
CA ILE A 66 6.74 -0.16 -19.44
C ILE A 66 6.18 0.93 -18.52
N LYS A 67 4.97 1.38 -18.84
CA LYS A 67 4.27 2.43 -18.11
C LYS A 67 3.96 2.04 -16.67
N ALA A 68 3.55 0.80 -16.45
CA ALA A 68 3.24 0.25 -15.13
C ALA A 68 3.54 -1.24 -15.08
N MET A 69 4.19 -1.70 -14.01
CA MET A 69 4.41 -3.11 -13.73
C MET A 69 4.34 -3.39 -12.23
N ILE A 70 4.09 -4.64 -11.87
CA ILE A 70 4.24 -5.16 -10.50
C ILE A 70 5.47 -6.05 -10.48
N ILE A 71 6.38 -5.79 -9.55
CA ILE A 71 7.58 -6.58 -9.32
C ILE A 71 7.35 -7.41 -8.06
N THR A 72 7.67 -8.69 -8.13
CA THR A 72 7.58 -9.63 -7.00
C THR A 72 8.90 -10.36 -6.82
N LEU A 73 9.43 -10.34 -5.59
CA LEU A 73 10.58 -11.10 -5.13
C LEU A 73 10.08 -12.15 -4.14
N THR A 74 10.59 -13.37 -4.24
CA THR A 74 10.17 -14.50 -3.39
C THR A 74 11.35 -15.09 -2.66
N ASN A 75 11.18 -15.48 -1.39
CA ASN A 75 12.24 -16.00 -0.55
C ASN A 75 13.41 -15.02 -0.37
N ILE A 76 13.09 -13.79 0.05
CA ILE A 76 14.10 -12.82 0.49
C ILE A 76 14.69 -13.25 1.84
N SER A 77 16.02 -13.12 1.97
CA SER A 77 16.76 -13.45 3.20
C SER A 77 17.22 -12.19 3.95
N ALA A 78 17.19 -11.02 3.32
CA ALA A 78 17.31 -9.74 4.00
C ALA A 78 16.73 -8.60 3.14
N TYR A 79 16.31 -7.51 3.78
CA TYR A 79 15.98 -6.27 3.09
C TYR A 79 16.26 -5.03 3.95
N SER A 80 16.46 -3.90 3.28
CA SER A 80 16.43 -2.56 3.88
C SER A 80 15.80 -1.59 2.88
N VAL A 81 14.68 -0.99 3.26
CA VAL A 81 13.94 0.02 2.49
C VAL A 81 14.04 1.33 3.23
N SER A 82 14.71 2.31 2.63
CA SER A 82 14.85 3.65 3.19
C SER A 82 14.17 4.69 2.31
N LEU A 83 13.38 5.54 2.93
CA LEU A 83 12.85 6.77 2.35
C LEU A 83 13.70 7.93 2.84
N SER A 84 14.19 8.77 1.92
CA SER A 84 14.97 9.97 2.25
C SER A 84 14.15 10.96 3.06
N GLU A 85 14.82 11.94 3.65
CA GLU A 85 14.13 13.06 4.30
C GLU A 85 13.10 13.68 3.36
N HIS A 86 11.93 13.96 3.93
CA HIS A 86 10.78 14.54 3.27
C HIS A 86 10.14 15.54 4.22
N GLU A 87 9.45 16.55 3.68
CA GLU A 87 8.83 17.63 4.46
C GLU A 87 7.91 17.12 5.60
N LYS A 88 7.34 15.93 5.40
CA LYS A 88 6.38 15.28 6.30
C LYS A 88 7.01 14.56 7.50
N PHE A 89 8.15 13.89 7.32
CA PHE A 89 8.77 13.08 8.37
C PHE A 89 10.07 13.65 8.92
N LYS A 90 10.64 14.72 8.31
CA LYS A 90 11.84 15.48 8.76
C LYS A 90 13.12 14.68 9.00
N GLU A 91 13.04 13.36 9.02
CA GLU A 91 14.11 12.40 9.17
C GLU A 91 13.86 11.24 8.19
N PRO A 92 14.90 10.57 7.68
CA PRO A 92 14.74 9.38 6.86
C PRO A 92 14.03 8.25 7.62
N ILE A 93 13.12 7.55 6.94
CA ILE A 93 12.45 6.37 7.49
C ILE A 93 13.10 5.14 6.89
N THR A 94 13.52 4.19 7.72
CA THR A 94 14.08 2.91 7.25
C THR A 94 13.34 1.73 7.89
N MET A 95 13.00 0.74 7.07
CA MET A 95 12.52 -0.56 7.50
C MET A 95 13.50 -1.61 7.01
N GLU A 96 13.98 -2.46 7.91
CA GLU A 96 14.96 -3.50 7.58
C GLU A 96 14.73 -4.76 8.41
N GLU A 97 15.07 -5.91 7.82
CA GLU A 97 15.00 -7.21 8.48
C GLU A 97 16.06 -8.15 7.89
N PHE A 98 16.65 -8.98 8.74
CA PHE A 98 17.53 -10.09 8.36
C PHE A 98 16.88 -11.40 8.81
N TYR A 99 16.74 -12.35 7.90
CA TYR A 99 16.22 -13.68 8.20
C TYR A 99 17.38 -14.66 8.50
N GLU A 100 17.07 -15.80 9.12
CA GLU A 100 18.08 -16.80 9.54
C GLU A 100 18.93 -17.34 8.38
N ASP A 101 18.39 -17.35 7.17
CA ASP A 101 19.04 -17.81 5.94
C ASP A 101 19.83 -16.70 5.20
N PHE A 102 19.97 -15.53 5.83
CA PHE A 102 20.87 -14.48 5.35
C PHE A 102 22.31 -14.99 5.28
N SER A 103 23.01 -14.59 4.23
CA SER A 103 24.42 -14.94 4.03
C SER A 103 25.20 -13.76 3.50
N GLU A 104 26.19 -13.28 4.26
CA GLU A 104 27.10 -12.22 3.84
C GLU A 104 27.85 -12.53 2.53
N ASN A 105 28.04 -13.82 2.21
CA ASN A 105 28.71 -14.27 1.00
C ASN A 105 27.85 -14.21 -0.28
N LYS A 106 26.55 -13.92 -0.17
CA LYS A 106 25.62 -13.86 -1.31
C LYS A 106 25.36 -12.40 -1.70
N LYS A 107 25.18 -12.15 -3.00
CA LYS A 107 24.95 -10.79 -3.53
C LYS A 107 23.72 -10.15 -2.85
N VAL A 108 23.88 -8.91 -2.41
CA VAL A 108 22.78 -8.01 -2.06
C VAL A 108 22.53 -7.13 -3.27
N GLU A 109 21.31 -7.15 -3.78
CA GLU A 109 20.87 -6.24 -4.84
C GLU A 109 20.42 -4.90 -4.25
N ARG A 110 20.53 -3.86 -5.07
CA ARG A 110 20.12 -2.50 -4.69
C ARG A 110 19.50 -1.80 -5.89
N PHE A 111 18.46 -1.00 -5.63
CA PHE A 111 18.05 0.04 -6.56
C PHE A 111 17.70 1.34 -5.84
N LEU A 112 17.73 2.42 -6.60
CA LEU A 112 17.23 3.73 -6.23
C LEU A 112 16.03 4.04 -7.12
N CYS A 113 15.04 4.74 -6.59
CA CYS A 113 13.88 5.20 -7.36
C CYS A 113 13.18 6.35 -6.64
N GLU A 114 12.26 7.03 -7.32
CA GLU A 114 11.36 7.96 -6.66
C GLU A 114 10.19 7.19 -6.05
N CYS A 115 9.87 7.43 -4.78
CA CYS A 115 8.70 6.83 -4.16
C CYS A 115 7.42 7.53 -4.67
N ASP A 116 6.41 6.75 -5.04
CA ASP A 116 5.11 7.27 -5.48
C ASP A 116 4.28 7.82 -4.31
N PHE A 117 4.58 7.43 -3.07
CA PHE A 117 4.04 8.07 -1.89
C PHE A 117 4.76 7.57 -0.65
N PRO A 118 5.28 8.45 0.22
CA PRO A 118 5.40 9.90 0.10
C PRO A 118 6.46 10.32 -0.93
N TYR A 119 6.32 11.45 -1.63
CA TYR A 119 7.18 11.84 -2.77
C TYR A 119 8.63 12.15 -2.38
N SER A 120 9.39 11.10 -2.15
CA SER A 120 10.76 11.11 -1.63
C SER A 120 11.64 10.14 -2.42
N ASN A 121 12.96 10.24 -2.27
CA ASN A 121 13.85 9.23 -2.85
C ASN A 121 13.75 7.96 -2.00
N MET A 122 13.63 6.82 -2.66
CA MET A 122 13.64 5.52 -2.01
C MET A 122 14.90 4.75 -2.43
N SER A 123 15.58 4.17 -1.44
CA SER A 123 16.62 3.19 -1.66
C SER A 123 16.18 1.85 -1.12
N VAL A 124 16.29 0.82 -1.94
CA VAL A 124 15.95 -0.55 -1.56
C VAL A 124 17.19 -1.40 -1.72
N TYR A 125 17.54 -2.13 -0.66
CA TYR A 125 18.54 -3.18 -0.62
C TYR A 125 17.84 -4.48 -0.29
N PHE A 126 18.21 -5.58 -0.93
CA PHE A 126 17.66 -6.89 -0.59
C PHE A 126 18.60 -8.02 -1.00
N GLN A 127 18.51 -9.12 -0.27
CA GLN A 127 19.06 -10.40 -0.68
C GLN A 127 17.90 -11.32 -1.00
N ASN A 128 17.85 -11.82 -2.24
CA ASN A 128 16.81 -12.72 -2.71
C ASN A 128 17.40 -14.11 -2.99
N LEU A 129 16.76 -15.16 -2.46
CA LEU A 129 17.16 -16.56 -2.69
C LEU A 129 16.18 -17.30 -3.61
N GLY A 130 15.01 -16.73 -3.88
CA GLY A 130 14.03 -17.31 -4.80
C GLY A 130 13.99 -16.58 -6.13
N GLU A 131 12.79 -16.42 -6.66
CA GLU A 131 12.54 -15.93 -8.01
C GLU A 131 12.08 -14.48 -8.02
N ILE A 132 12.38 -13.80 -9.13
CA ILE A 132 11.98 -12.42 -9.40
C ILE A 132 11.02 -12.45 -10.57
N TYR A 133 9.88 -11.77 -10.44
CA TYR A 133 8.86 -11.65 -11.47
C TYR A 133 8.51 -10.20 -11.73
N ALA A 134 8.29 -9.86 -13.01
CA ALA A 134 7.65 -8.63 -13.42
C ALA A 134 6.35 -8.95 -14.18
N GLU A 135 5.25 -8.33 -13.75
CA GLU A 135 3.92 -8.50 -14.31
C GLU A 135 3.40 -7.17 -14.85
N PHE A 136 2.92 -7.13 -16.09
CA PHE A 136 2.38 -5.92 -16.73
C PHE A 136 1.37 -6.27 -17.83
N GLU A 137 0.55 -5.30 -18.24
CA GLU A 137 -0.35 -5.47 -19.38
C GLU A 137 0.35 -5.09 -20.68
N LEU A 138 0.03 -5.76 -21.79
CA LEU A 138 0.55 -5.39 -23.12
C LEU A 138 0.26 -3.92 -23.50
N GLU A 139 -0.80 -3.33 -22.95
CA GLU A 139 -1.18 -1.93 -23.18
C GLU A 139 -0.26 -0.95 -22.43
N ASP A 140 0.44 -1.41 -21.39
CA ASP A 140 1.43 -0.63 -20.66
C ASP A 140 2.77 -0.58 -21.39
N TRP A 141 2.93 -1.28 -22.53
CA TRP A 141 4.10 -1.13 -23.38
C TRP A 141 4.03 0.18 -24.14
N VAL A 142 4.95 1.10 -23.84
CA VAL A 142 4.97 2.43 -24.45
C VAL A 142 6.35 2.74 -25.01
N SER A 143 6.38 3.38 -26.17
CA SER A 143 7.59 4.00 -26.70
C SER A 143 7.44 5.51 -26.57
N TYR A 144 8.30 6.10 -25.74
CA TYR A 144 8.48 7.54 -25.71
C TYR A 144 9.74 7.88 -26.49
N GLU A 145 9.73 9.00 -27.23
CA GLU A 145 11.00 9.68 -27.51
C GLU A 145 11.54 10.23 -26.18
N LYS A 146 12.87 10.23 -25.98
CA LYS A 146 13.49 10.63 -24.70
C LYS A 146 12.96 11.96 -24.14
N GLU A 147 12.70 12.92 -25.02
CA GLU A 147 12.17 14.25 -24.68
C GLU A 147 10.73 14.18 -24.16
N ALA A 148 9.87 13.40 -24.83
CA ALA A 148 8.48 13.17 -24.40
C ALA A 148 8.41 12.39 -23.08
N LYS A 149 9.37 11.49 -22.83
CA LYS A 149 9.48 10.75 -21.57
C LYS A 149 9.79 11.69 -20.41
N GLU A 150 10.75 12.59 -20.58
CA GLU A 150 11.14 13.54 -19.55
C GLU A 150 10.01 14.55 -19.26
N GLU A 151 9.33 15.04 -20.30
CA GLU A 151 8.17 15.91 -20.14
C GLU A 151 7.02 15.20 -19.40
N TRP A 152 6.74 13.94 -19.76
CA TRP A 152 5.76 13.12 -19.05
C TRP A 152 6.14 12.95 -17.58
N ARG A 153 7.42 12.68 -17.29
CA ARG A 153 7.95 12.49 -15.93
C ARG A 153 7.78 13.75 -15.08
N LEU A 154 8.11 14.93 -15.63
CA LEU A 154 7.95 16.21 -14.95
C LEU A 154 6.46 16.48 -14.64
N LYS A 155 5.59 16.34 -15.64
CA LYS A 155 4.14 16.50 -15.47
C LYS A 155 3.58 15.54 -14.42
N GLU A 156 4.03 14.30 -14.46
CA GLU A 156 3.56 13.29 -13.53
C GLU A 156 4.06 13.58 -12.11
N ARG A 157 5.31 14.01 -11.93
CA ARG A 157 5.86 14.48 -10.64
C ARG A 157 5.07 15.68 -10.10
N GLU A 158 4.73 16.65 -10.94
CA GLU A 158 3.92 17.80 -10.53
C GLU A 158 2.50 17.38 -10.12
N ARG A 159 1.83 16.57 -10.93
CA ARG A 159 0.49 16.02 -10.66
C ARG A 159 0.45 15.27 -9.34
N ARG A 160 1.51 14.50 -9.09
CA ARG A 160 1.77 13.75 -7.88
C ARG A 160 1.97 14.66 -6.69
N LYS A 161 2.93 15.60 -6.73
CA LYS A 161 3.11 16.61 -5.67
C LYS A 161 1.81 17.35 -5.35
N ILE A 162 1.02 17.70 -6.35
CA ILE A 162 -0.31 18.30 -6.16
C ILE A 162 -1.25 17.37 -5.40
N ARG A 163 -1.29 16.05 -5.71
CA ARG A 163 -2.06 15.05 -4.93
C ARG A 163 -1.61 14.94 -3.49
N GLU A 164 -0.31 15.06 -3.22
CA GLU A 164 0.20 15.10 -1.86
C GLU A 164 -0.13 16.43 -1.14
N ILE A 165 -0.17 17.53 -1.89
CA ILE A 165 -0.52 18.87 -1.41
C ILE A 165 -2.04 19.06 -1.27
N TYR A 166 -2.89 18.22 -1.89
CA TYR A 166 -4.37 18.34 -1.86
C TYR A 166 -4.85 18.30 -0.40
N LYS A 167 -4.86 19.50 0.18
CA LYS A 167 -5.45 19.90 1.43
C LYS A 167 -6.94 19.66 1.27
N VAL A 168 -7.48 18.69 1.98
CA VAL A 168 -8.89 18.78 2.38
C VAL A 168 -9.00 20.05 3.22
N GLU A 169 -9.88 20.96 2.82
CA GLU A 169 -10.15 22.18 3.59
C GLU A 169 -10.44 21.80 5.05
N PRO A 170 -9.82 22.47 6.03
CA PRO A 170 -9.97 22.10 7.43
C PRO A 170 -11.43 22.31 7.87
N GLU A 171 -12.11 21.24 8.25
CA GLU A 171 -13.38 21.34 8.97
C GLU A 171 -13.11 21.75 10.43
N ILE A 172 -13.84 22.77 10.90
CA ILE A 172 -13.83 23.22 12.30
C ILE A 172 -15.02 22.57 13.00
N ILE A 173 -14.75 21.76 14.02
CA ILE A 173 -15.78 21.15 14.87
C ILE A 173 -15.41 21.46 16.33
N GLU A 174 -16.34 22.06 17.09
CA GLU A 174 -16.13 22.43 18.50
C GLU A 174 -14.86 23.27 18.74
N GLU A 175 -14.66 24.33 17.95
CA GLU A 175 -13.48 25.23 18.03
C GLU A 175 -12.12 24.56 17.78
N LYS A 176 -12.09 23.27 17.40
CA LYS A 176 -10.87 22.54 17.05
C LYS A 176 -10.71 22.50 15.53
N VAL A 177 -9.58 23.00 15.04
CA VAL A 177 -9.19 22.96 13.62
C VAL A 177 -8.66 21.58 13.30
N ILE A 178 -9.41 20.79 12.53
CA ILE A 178 -8.96 19.46 12.14
C ILE A 178 -8.25 19.57 10.80
N LYS A 179 -6.93 19.76 10.85
CA LYS A 179 -6.09 19.61 9.66
C LYS A 179 -5.91 18.13 9.37
N GLN A 180 -6.13 17.72 8.13
CA GLN A 180 -5.74 16.42 7.59
C GLN A 180 -4.21 16.22 7.49
N THR A 181 -3.40 16.92 8.30
CA THR A 181 -2.01 16.54 8.63
C THR A 181 -1.95 15.34 9.57
N LEU A 182 -3.02 14.53 9.58
CA LEU A 182 -3.28 13.48 10.55
C LEU A 182 -2.33 12.29 10.39
N LEU A 183 -1.67 12.08 9.23
CA LEU A 183 -0.62 11.06 9.09
C LEU A 183 0.74 11.47 9.70
N GLU A 184 1.09 12.76 9.61
CA GLU A 184 2.35 13.30 10.15
C GLU A 184 2.35 13.44 11.67
N LYS A 185 1.17 13.47 12.29
CA LYS A 185 0.99 13.56 13.74
C LYS A 185 0.62 12.23 14.39
N ILE A 186 0.87 11.09 13.73
CA ILE A 186 0.55 9.74 14.24
C ILE A 186 1.58 9.25 15.26
N ASN A 187 2.81 9.77 15.27
CA ASN A 187 3.85 9.36 16.20
C ASN A 187 3.90 10.18 17.50
N GLU A 188 3.22 11.32 17.57
CA GLU A 188 3.01 12.04 18.81
C GLU A 188 1.60 11.72 19.30
N GLU A 189 1.46 10.84 20.28
CA GLU A 189 0.22 10.63 21.03
C GLU A 189 -0.27 11.97 21.59
N LYS A 190 -1.06 12.71 20.82
CA LYS A 190 -1.64 13.95 21.32
C LYS A 190 -2.81 13.61 22.24
N PRO A 191 -2.76 13.97 23.54
CA PRO A 191 -3.86 13.74 24.48
C PRO A 191 -5.17 14.44 24.07
N GLU A 192 -5.09 15.39 23.13
CA GLU A 192 -6.23 16.13 22.58
C GLU A 192 -7.28 15.22 21.89
N PHE A 193 -6.86 14.13 21.25
CA PHE A 193 -7.76 13.17 20.59
C PHE A 193 -8.10 11.97 21.46
N ALA A 194 -7.23 11.58 22.40
CA ALA A 194 -7.52 10.52 23.37
C ALA A 194 -8.82 10.82 24.13
N SER A 195 -9.02 12.07 24.57
CA SER A 195 -10.26 12.50 25.22
C SER A 195 -11.51 12.44 24.32
N LEU A 196 -11.34 12.62 22.99
CA LEU A 196 -12.43 12.56 22.03
C LEU A 196 -12.80 11.10 21.72
N ILE A 197 -11.78 10.27 21.50
CA ILE A 197 -11.91 8.81 21.33
C ILE A 197 -12.58 8.23 22.58
N GLU A 198 -12.08 8.52 23.78
CA GLU A 198 -12.65 8.04 25.04
C GLU A 198 -14.12 8.43 25.21
N LYS A 199 -14.52 9.64 24.81
CA LYS A 199 -15.93 10.06 24.79
C LYS A 199 -16.77 9.21 23.84
N ILE A 200 -16.29 8.97 22.63
CA ILE A 200 -16.99 8.16 21.62
C ILE A 200 -17.09 6.69 22.08
N PHE A 201 -16.04 6.15 22.71
CA PHE A 201 -16.03 4.80 23.25
C PHE A 201 -16.97 4.64 24.44
N LYS A 202 -17.02 5.60 25.37
CA LYS A 202 -17.92 5.59 26.53
C LYS A 202 -19.38 5.92 26.21
N ALA A 203 -19.66 6.52 25.05
CA ALA A 203 -21.04 6.82 24.65
C ALA A 203 -21.84 5.53 24.47
N GLU A 204 -23.02 5.42 25.10
CA GLU A 204 -23.92 4.27 24.92
C GLU A 204 -24.41 4.14 23.47
N LYS A 205 -24.56 5.28 22.76
CA LYS A 205 -25.06 5.34 21.39
C LYS A 205 -24.35 6.45 20.61
N LEU A 206 -23.98 6.17 19.37
CA LEU A 206 -23.31 7.13 18.51
C LEU A 206 -24.34 8.04 17.83
N SER A 207 -24.05 9.33 17.78
CA SER A 207 -24.81 10.34 17.05
C SER A 207 -24.25 10.56 15.64
N LYS A 208 -24.99 11.26 14.78
CA LYS A 208 -24.47 11.67 13.44
C LYS A 208 -23.18 12.50 13.54
N LYS A 209 -23.01 13.27 14.62
CA LYS A 209 -21.80 14.05 14.87
C LYS A 209 -20.62 13.14 15.18
N ASP A 210 -20.84 12.09 15.96
CA ASP A 210 -19.81 11.12 16.30
C ASP A 210 -19.34 10.37 15.05
N PHE A 211 -20.24 9.99 14.14
CA PHE A 211 -19.84 9.40 12.86
C PHE A 211 -18.98 10.32 11.99
N LYS A 212 -19.30 11.61 11.94
CA LYS A 212 -18.43 12.59 11.25
C LYS A 212 -17.03 12.59 11.85
N ILE A 213 -16.94 12.58 13.18
CA ILE A 213 -15.66 12.54 13.88
C ILE A 213 -14.93 11.22 13.59
N ILE A 214 -15.61 10.08 13.69
CA ILE A 214 -15.08 8.73 13.42
C ILE A 214 -14.47 8.64 12.03
N PHE A 215 -15.20 9.09 11.00
CA PHE A 215 -14.71 9.08 9.62
C PHE A 215 -13.52 10.01 9.38
N LEU A 216 -13.46 11.09 10.15
CA LEU A 216 -12.44 12.10 10.01
C LEU A 216 -11.15 11.77 10.78
N ILE A 217 -11.25 11.03 11.89
CA ILE A 217 -10.09 10.51 12.63
C ILE A 217 -9.66 9.12 12.16
N TYR A 218 -10.39 8.49 11.24
CA TYR A 218 -9.94 7.27 10.55
C TYR A 218 -8.62 7.55 9.79
N PRO A 219 -7.62 6.65 9.84
CA PRO A 219 -7.67 5.28 10.36
C PRO A 219 -7.35 5.12 11.85
N LEU A 220 -7.09 6.18 12.62
CA LEU A 220 -6.62 6.08 14.02
C LEU A 220 -7.57 5.26 14.91
N ILE A 221 -8.88 5.44 14.72
CA ILE A 221 -9.88 4.72 15.51
C ILE A 221 -9.81 3.20 15.30
N LEU A 222 -9.26 2.71 14.18
CA LEU A 222 -9.10 1.29 13.91
C LEU A 222 -8.26 0.57 14.97
N ARG A 223 -7.25 1.26 15.54
CA ARG A 223 -6.39 0.70 16.59
C ARG A 223 -7.11 0.43 17.90
N TYR A 224 -8.27 1.06 18.08
CA TYR A 224 -9.09 0.95 19.29
C TYR A 224 -10.37 0.14 19.05
N LEU A 225 -10.59 -0.36 17.82
CA LEU A 225 -11.79 -1.14 17.51
C LEU A 225 -11.72 -2.48 18.24
N ASP A 226 -12.65 -2.67 19.17
CA ASP A 226 -13.01 -3.97 19.70
C ASP A 226 -14.38 -4.41 19.17
N LEU A 227 -14.75 -5.65 19.47
CA LEU A 227 -16.04 -6.23 19.12
C LEU A 227 -17.23 -5.41 19.64
N GLU A 228 -17.13 -4.91 20.87
CA GLU A 228 -18.19 -4.14 21.52
C GLU A 228 -18.46 -2.83 20.76
N PHE A 229 -17.38 -2.11 20.41
CA PHE A 229 -17.47 -0.89 19.65
C PHE A 229 -18.00 -1.13 18.24
N LEU A 230 -17.58 -2.20 17.56
CA LEU A 230 -18.05 -2.53 16.21
C LEU A 230 -19.56 -2.81 16.18
N ILE A 231 -20.10 -3.48 17.19
CA ILE A 231 -21.55 -3.69 17.33
C ILE A 231 -22.26 -2.35 17.52
N LYS A 232 -21.74 -1.50 18.41
CA LYS A 232 -22.29 -0.17 18.65
C LYS A 232 -22.27 0.70 17.39
N PHE A 233 -21.16 0.64 16.65
CA PHE A 233 -20.95 1.35 15.40
C PHE A 233 -21.93 0.89 14.32
N THR A 234 -22.04 -0.42 14.06
CA THR A 234 -22.95 -0.94 13.05
C THR A 234 -24.42 -0.66 13.37
N LYS A 235 -24.85 -0.86 14.63
CA LYS A 235 -26.22 -0.55 15.07
C LYS A 235 -26.55 0.93 14.91
N SER A 236 -25.66 1.81 15.38
CA SER A 236 -25.91 3.25 15.30
C SER A 236 -25.89 3.75 13.84
N ALA A 237 -25.08 3.16 12.96
CA ALA A 237 -25.04 3.50 11.54
C ALA A 237 -26.36 3.14 10.85
N GLU A 238 -26.88 1.94 11.13
CA GLU A 238 -28.15 1.45 10.60
C GLU A 238 -29.32 2.33 11.05
N GLU A 239 -29.42 2.62 12.34
CA GLU A 239 -30.48 3.45 12.92
C GLU A 239 -30.45 4.88 12.39
N LEU A 240 -29.26 5.45 12.21
CA LEU A 240 -29.08 6.82 11.70
C LEU A 240 -29.08 6.91 10.17
N LYS A 241 -29.20 5.78 9.47
CA LYS A 241 -29.10 5.64 8.01
C LYS A 241 -27.82 6.27 7.45
N ILE A 242 -26.70 6.01 8.12
CA ILE A 242 -25.39 6.49 7.70
C ILE A 242 -24.75 5.43 6.80
N GLU A 243 -24.39 5.85 5.59
CA GLU A 243 -23.61 5.01 4.69
C GLU A 243 -22.15 5.00 5.15
N ILE A 244 -21.63 3.80 5.42
CA ILE A 244 -20.24 3.62 5.81
C ILE A 244 -19.39 3.53 4.53
N PRO A 245 -18.32 4.34 4.40
CA PRO A 245 -17.42 4.31 3.25
C PRO A 245 -16.79 2.92 3.02
N GLU A 246 -16.59 2.55 1.75
CA GLU A 246 -16.13 1.21 1.37
C GLU A 246 -14.71 0.89 1.88
N ASN A 247 -13.83 1.88 1.95
CA ASN A 247 -12.49 1.74 2.53
C ASN A 247 -12.54 1.40 4.03
N ILE A 248 -13.46 2.01 4.78
CA ILE A 248 -13.64 1.72 6.21
C ILE A 248 -14.19 0.31 6.41
N LYS A 249 -15.16 -0.11 5.57
CA LYS A 249 -15.67 -1.48 5.58
C LYS A 249 -14.57 -2.51 5.30
N TYR A 250 -13.71 -2.22 4.32
CA TYR A 250 -12.59 -3.10 3.96
C TYR A 250 -11.65 -3.32 5.16
N ASP A 251 -11.26 -2.24 5.85
CA ASP A 251 -10.36 -2.32 7.00
C ASP A 251 -11.01 -2.97 8.23
N ILE A 252 -12.30 -2.72 8.48
CA ILE A 252 -13.06 -3.45 9.50
C ILE A 252 -13.05 -4.95 9.16
N GLY A 253 -13.24 -5.30 7.89
CA GLY A 253 -13.18 -6.69 7.43
C GLY A 253 -11.83 -7.36 7.69
N TYR A 254 -10.72 -6.64 7.53
CA TYR A 254 -9.39 -7.14 7.86
C TYR A 254 -9.20 -7.32 9.37
N GLN A 255 -9.61 -6.34 10.18
CA GLN A 255 -9.54 -6.42 11.65
C GLN A 255 -10.34 -7.60 12.21
N LEU A 256 -11.54 -7.86 11.66
CA LEU A 256 -12.36 -9.00 12.06
C LEU A 256 -11.69 -10.35 11.76
N VAL A 257 -10.87 -10.47 10.71
CA VAL A 257 -10.09 -11.69 10.44
C VAL A 257 -9.04 -11.91 11.54
N ASN A 258 -8.36 -10.85 11.98
CA ASN A 258 -7.41 -10.95 13.09
C ASN A 258 -8.12 -11.30 14.40
N MET A 259 -9.26 -10.68 14.69
CA MET A 259 -10.06 -11.01 15.89
C MET A 259 -10.56 -12.46 15.85
N GLU A 260 -11.00 -12.96 14.69
CA GLU A 260 -11.41 -14.37 14.51
C GLU A 260 -10.30 -15.37 14.88
N THR A 261 -9.02 -15.01 14.73
CA THR A 261 -7.90 -15.88 15.12
C THR A 261 -7.64 -15.91 16.64
N GLU A 262 -8.12 -14.90 17.37
CA GLU A 262 -7.92 -14.77 18.82
C GLU A 262 -9.13 -15.22 19.65
N ILE A 263 -10.30 -15.38 19.00
CA ILE A 263 -11.58 -15.71 19.63
C ILE A 263 -11.64 -17.15 20.16
N LYS A 264 -12.32 -17.30 21.30
CA LYS A 264 -12.44 -18.58 22.03
C LYS A 264 -13.88 -19.00 22.34
N THR A 265 -14.88 -18.18 21.97
CA THR A 265 -16.28 -18.45 22.34
C THR A 265 -17.29 -18.30 21.19
N GLU A 266 -18.31 -19.16 21.19
CA GLU A 266 -19.42 -19.16 20.21
C GLU A 266 -20.20 -17.83 20.17
N LYS A 267 -20.21 -17.08 21.28
CA LYS A 267 -20.86 -15.76 21.35
C LYS A 267 -20.14 -14.73 20.49
N GLU A 268 -18.81 -14.69 20.54
CA GLU A 268 -18.00 -13.74 19.78
C GLU A 268 -18.05 -14.05 18.28
N GLU A 269 -18.04 -15.33 17.90
CA GLU A 269 -18.22 -15.76 16.50
C GLU A 269 -19.55 -15.29 15.91
N ASN A 270 -20.64 -15.42 16.67
CA ASN A 270 -21.95 -14.95 16.25
C ASN A 270 -22.00 -13.42 16.08
N LEU A 271 -21.31 -12.66 16.93
CA LEU A 271 -21.22 -11.21 16.83
C LEU A 271 -20.42 -10.76 15.60
N ILE A 272 -19.32 -11.44 15.28
CA ILE A 272 -18.56 -11.18 14.06
C ILE A 272 -19.41 -11.43 12.83
N LYS A 273 -20.16 -12.54 12.81
CA LYS A 273 -21.06 -12.86 11.70
C LYS A 273 -22.12 -11.77 11.52
N GLU A 274 -22.72 -11.29 12.60
CA GLU A 274 -23.68 -10.17 12.57
C GLU A 274 -23.05 -8.90 11.97
N ILE A 275 -21.84 -8.53 12.40
CA ILE A 275 -21.13 -7.35 11.88
C ILE A 275 -20.85 -7.50 10.38
N ARG A 276 -20.36 -8.68 9.95
CA ARG A 276 -20.05 -8.97 8.55
C ARG A 276 -21.29 -8.85 7.66
N ASP A 277 -22.41 -9.41 8.10
CA ASP A 277 -23.67 -9.39 7.37
C ASP A 277 -24.22 -7.96 7.25
N LYS A 278 -24.22 -7.19 8.35
CA LYS A 278 -24.70 -5.79 8.36
C LYS A 278 -23.89 -4.89 7.44
N LEU A 279 -22.57 -5.06 7.44
CA LEU A 279 -21.68 -4.27 6.60
C LEU A 279 -21.57 -4.80 5.17
N LYS A 280 -22.21 -5.94 4.85
CA LYS A 280 -22.12 -6.63 3.56
C LYS A 280 -20.67 -6.87 3.14
N LEU A 281 -19.83 -7.24 4.11
CA LEU A 281 -18.40 -7.44 3.85
C LEU A 281 -18.23 -8.64 2.91
N LYS A 282 -17.46 -8.45 1.83
CA LYS A 282 -17.01 -9.58 1.03
C LYS A 282 -16.19 -10.51 1.92
N LYS A 283 -16.25 -11.82 1.68
CA LYS A 283 -15.31 -12.76 2.32
C LYS A 283 -13.89 -12.31 1.99
N VAL A 284 -13.24 -11.67 2.96
CA VAL A 284 -11.79 -11.52 2.95
C VAL A 284 -11.26 -12.94 3.02
N LEU A 285 -10.54 -13.38 1.99
CA LEU A 285 -9.99 -14.73 1.93
C LEU A 285 -9.20 -14.97 3.23
N LYS A 286 -9.65 -15.91 4.06
CA LYS A 286 -8.73 -16.63 4.93
C LYS A 286 -7.71 -17.23 3.97
N LYS A 287 -6.48 -16.68 3.92
CA LYS A 287 -5.35 -17.55 3.60
C LYS A 287 -5.37 -18.58 4.71
N ALA A 288 -5.94 -19.75 4.40
CA ALA A 288 -5.78 -20.91 5.24
C ALA A 288 -4.27 -21.19 5.24
N TYR A 289 -3.60 -20.77 6.31
CA TYR A 289 -2.37 -21.44 6.73
C TYR A 289 -2.84 -22.74 7.39
N GLU A 290 -3.26 -23.69 6.57
CA GLU A 290 -3.42 -25.08 6.95
C GLU A 290 -2.51 -25.88 6.00
N ASP A 291 -1.43 -26.36 6.63
CA ASP A 291 -0.36 -27.27 6.21
C ASP A 291 0.68 -26.81 5.17
#